data_AF-A0AAW0IS70-F1
#
_entry.id   AF-A0AAW0IS70-F1
#
_cell.length_a   1.000
_cell.length_b   1.000
_cell.length_c   1.000
_cell.angle_alpha   90.00
_cell.angle_beta   90.00
_cell.angle_gamma   90.00
#
_symmetry.space_group_name_H-M   'P 1'
#
loop_
_entity.id
_entity.type
_entity.pdbx_description
1 polymer ?
#
loop_
_entity_poly.entity_id
_entity_poly.type
_entity_poly.pdbx_seq_one_letter_code
_entity_poly.pdbx_strand_id
1 'polypeptide(L)'
;MPSPERLEKVVHSMDALDKVVQEREGALRLLQTCQEKARPHAWRRDIFGRIIWHKFKQWPTPWYLNRRYNRKRFFTMPYVDRFVRLRTEKQARIRARKESLQKKKERILQAKFPHLSQDQKSSTV
;
A
#
# COMPACT_ATOMS: atom_id res chain seq x y z
N MET A 1 -15.60 21.35 -24.64
CA MET A 1 -14.44 22.23 -24.36
C MET A 1 -13.45 22.09 -25.52
N PRO A 2 -12.81 23.15 -26.03
CA PRO A 2 -12.18 23.16 -27.36
C PRO A 2 -11.04 22.14 -27.57
N SER A 3 -10.29 21.77 -26.52
CA SER A 3 -9.39 20.60 -26.57
C SER A 3 -9.02 20.11 -25.16
N PRO A 4 -9.56 18.96 -24.71
CA PRO A 4 -9.35 18.43 -23.37
C PRO A 4 -7.92 17.95 -23.13
N GLU A 5 -7.24 17.45 -24.17
CA GLU A 5 -5.85 16.96 -24.08
C GLU A 5 -4.85 18.00 -23.58
N ARG A 6 -5.12 19.30 -23.81
CA ARG A 6 -4.24 20.37 -23.30
C ARG A 6 -4.24 20.39 -21.77
N LEU A 7 -5.40 20.20 -21.14
CA LEU A 7 -5.50 20.16 -19.69
C LEU A 7 -4.75 18.96 -19.14
N GLU A 8 -4.90 17.79 -19.76
CA GLU A 8 -4.18 16.58 -19.36
C GLU A 8 -2.66 16.74 -19.45
N LYS A 9 -2.16 17.34 -20.54
CA LYS A 9 -0.73 17.63 -20.70
C LYS A 9 -0.21 18.58 -19.62
N VAL A 10 -0.97 19.63 -19.30
CA VAL A 10 -0.60 20.58 -18.25
C VAL A 10 -0.59 19.92 -16.88
N VAL A 11 -1.61 19.13 -16.54
CA VAL A 11 -1.66 18.38 -15.28
C VAL A 11 -0.45 17.45 -15.17
N HIS A 12 -0.14 16.71 -16.23
CA HIS A 12 1.03 15.83 -16.26
C HIS A 12 2.35 16.59 -16.07
N SER A 13 2.51 17.75 -16.71
CA SER A 13 3.69 18.60 -16.53
C SER A 13 3.81 19.14 -15.10
N MET A 14 2.69 19.53 -14.47
CA MET A 14 2.68 20.01 -13.08
C MET A 14 3.03 18.89 -12.10
N ASP A 15 2.49 17.68 -12.29
CA ASP A 15 2.82 16.51 -11.48
C ASP A 15 4.29 16.09 -11.62
N ALA A 16 4.84 16.17 -12.83
CA ALA A 16 6.25 15.88 -13.10
C ALA A 16 7.17 16.88 -12.39
N LEU A 17 6.80 18.16 -12.37
CA LEU A 17 7.54 19.20 -11.66
C LEU A 17 7.54 18.93 -10.15
N ASP A 18 6.37 18.67 -9.54
CA ASP A 18 6.24 18.36 -8.11
C ASP A 18 7.06 17.12 -7.73
N LYS A 19 7.05 16.08 -8.58
CA LYS A 19 7.86 14.87 -8.37
C LYS A 19 9.37 15.17 -8.31
N VAL A 20 9.90 15.96 -9.26
CA VAL A 20 11.34 16.32 -9.28
C VAL A 20 11.72 17.11 -8.03
N VAL A 21 10.85 17.99 -7.54
CA VAL A 21 11.07 18.75 -6.31
C VAL A 21 11.11 17.80 -5.10
N GLN A 22 10.15 16.88 -4.98
CA GLN A 22 10.09 15.90 -3.90
C GLN A 22 11.29 14.94 -3.89
N GLU A 23 11.80 14.54 -5.05
CA GLU A 23 12.99 13.70 -5.17
C GLU A 23 14.24 14.42 -4.64
N ARG A 24 14.44 15.68 -5.02
CA ARG A 24 15.56 16.51 -4.55
C ARG A 24 15.50 16.76 -3.05
N GLU A 25 14.31 17.13 -2.53
CA GLU A 25 14.10 17.32 -1.09
C GLU A 25 14.33 16.02 -0.31
N GLY A 26 13.82 14.89 -0.84
CA GLY A 26 14.00 13.57 -0.25
C GLY A 26 15.48 13.16 -0.16
N ALA A 27 16.25 13.35 -1.23
CA ALA A 27 17.67 13.08 -1.26
C ALA A 27 18.44 13.94 -0.24
N LEU A 28 18.13 15.23 -0.18
CA LEU A 28 18.75 16.15 0.79
C LEU A 28 18.43 15.73 2.23
N ARG A 29 17.17 15.41 2.54
CA ARG A 29 16.73 14.99 3.87
C ARG A 29 17.42 13.70 4.31
N LEU A 30 17.57 12.73 3.40
CA LEU A 30 18.27 11.49 3.68
C LEU A 30 19.74 11.73 4.04
N LEU A 31 20.43 12.63 3.35
CA LEU A 31 21.83 12.96 3.65
C LEU A 31 21.99 13.70 4.98
N GLN A 32 21.05 14.59 5.32
CA GLN A 32 21.15 15.42 6.53
C GLN A 32 20.65 14.72 7.80
N THR A 33 19.51 14.02 7.72
CA THR A 33 18.79 13.47 8.89
C THR A 33 18.65 11.96 8.85
N CYS A 34 19.00 11.32 7.73
CA CYS A 34 18.75 9.89 7.47
C CYS A 34 17.28 9.49 7.60
N GLN A 35 16.34 10.42 7.46
CA GLN A 35 14.91 10.15 7.54
C GLN A 35 14.30 10.01 6.16
N GLU A 36 13.75 8.82 5.86
CA GLU A 36 13.10 8.55 4.57
C GLU A 36 11.90 9.46 4.30
N LYS A 37 11.10 9.74 5.34
CA LYS A 37 9.80 10.40 5.19
C LYS A 37 9.80 11.75 5.89
N ALA A 38 9.28 12.77 5.20
CA ALA A 38 9.18 14.14 5.72
C ALA A 38 8.31 14.23 6.99
N ARG A 39 7.21 13.48 7.00
CA ARG A 39 6.23 13.51 8.09
C ARG A 39 6.49 12.39 9.08
N PRO A 40 6.67 12.70 10.38
CA PRO A 40 6.82 11.69 11.42
C PRO A 40 5.62 10.74 11.53
N HIS A 41 5.92 9.48 11.79
CA HIS A 41 4.93 8.41 11.87
C HIS A 41 5.47 7.22 12.67
N ALA A 42 4.58 6.32 13.09
CA ALA A 42 4.96 5.07 13.71
C ALA A 42 3.99 3.94 13.34
N TRP A 43 4.51 2.70 13.32
CA TRP A 43 3.69 1.49 13.32
C TRP A 43 2.96 1.37 14.65
N ARG A 44 1.64 1.24 14.63
CA ARG A 44 0.82 1.03 15.82
C ARG A 44 -0.25 -0.03 15.58
N ARG A 45 -0.68 -0.68 16.65
CA ARG A 45 -1.86 -1.54 16.63
C ARG A 45 -3.10 -0.70 16.94
N ASP A 46 -4.13 -0.86 16.13
CA ASP A 46 -5.46 -0.30 16.38
C ASP A 46 -6.26 -1.22 17.30
N ILE A 47 -7.37 -0.73 17.84
CA ILE A 47 -8.29 -1.48 18.73
C ILE A 47 -8.71 -2.82 18.10
N PHE A 48 -8.81 -2.88 16.77
CA PHE A 48 -9.22 -4.08 16.01
C PHE A 48 -8.09 -5.07 15.67
N GLY A 49 -6.89 -4.95 16.23
CA GLY A 49 -5.82 -5.92 15.95
C GLY A 49 -5.03 -5.64 14.67
N ARG A 50 -5.28 -4.49 14.02
CA ARG A 50 -4.67 -4.16 12.73
C ARG A 50 -3.41 -3.33 12.94
N ILE A 51 -2.36 -3.64 12.19
CA ILE A 51 -1.16 -2.80 12.13
C ILE A 51 -1.47 -1.63 11.19
N ILE A 52 -1.39 -0.41 11.71
CA ILE A 52 -1.67 0.83 10.98
C ILE A 52 -0.44 1.73 11.01
N TRP A 53 -0.20 2.41 9.89
CA TRP A 53 0.77 3.50 9.80
C TRP A 53 0.20 4.79 10.38
N HIS A 54 0.53 5.08 11.65
CA HIS A 54 -0.01 6.25 12.34
C HIS A 54 0.79 7.50 12.02
N LYS A 55 0.22 8.39 11.22
CA LYS A 55 0.80 9.72 10.90
C LYS A 55 0.61 10.69 12.08
N PHE A 56 1.70 11.26 12.58
CA PHE A 56 1.62 12.23 13.68
C PHE A 56 1.02 13.56 13.22
N LYS A 57 0.36 14.25 14.15
CA LYS A 57 -0.18 15.60 13.96
C LYS A 57 0.59 16.54 14.87
N GLN A 58 0.79 17.77 14.41
CA GLN A 58 1.35 18.82 15.24
C GLN A 58 0.31 19.24 16.28
N TRP A 59 0.76 19.42 17.52
CA TRP A 59 -0.06 19.80 18.66
C TRP A 59 0.72 20.79 19.52
N PRO A 60 0.06 21.82 20.08
CA PRO A 60 0.74 22.79 20.94
C PRO A 60 1.09 22.21 22.31
N THR A 61 0.33 21.22 22.80
CA THR A 61 0.56 20.58 24.10
C THR A 61 1.11 19.15 23.93
N PRO A 62 1.94 18.68 24.87
CA PRO A 62 2.35 17.28 24.94
C PRO A 62 1.18 16.28 24.95
N TRP A 63 1.45 15.05 24.49
CA TRP A 63 0.42 14.04 24.26
C TRP A 63 -0.31 13.62 25.54
N TYR A 64 0.38 13.58 26.69
CA TYR A 64 -0.18 13.15 27.97
C TYR A 64 -1.18 14.16 28.57
N LEU A 65 -1.10 15.44 28.19
CA LEU A 65 -2.08 16.47 28.58
C LEU A 65 -3.29 16.52 27.63
N ASN A 66 -3.14 15.98 26.42
CA ASN A 66 -4.16 16.10 25.39
C ASN A 66 -5.29 15.09 25.61
N ARG A 67 -6.41 15.57 26.16
CA ARG A 67 -7.64 14.77 26.39
C ARG A 67 -8.17 14.09 25.12
N ARG A 68 -7.98 14.66 23.93
CA ARG A 68 -8.43 14.03 22.67
C ARG A 68 -7.49 12.90 22.26
N TYR A 69 -6.19 13.05 22.46
CA TYR A 69 -5.21 12.02 22.14
C TYR A 69 -5.33 10.83 23.10
N ASN A 70 -5.45 11.07 24.40
CA ASN A 70 -5.53 10.01 25.42
C ASN A 70 -6.80 9.15 25.30
N ARG A 71 -7.88 9.68 24.73
CA ARG A 71 -9.09 8.90 24.41
C ARG A 71 -8.87 7.86 23.30
N LYS A 72 -7.85 8.05 22.46
CA LYS A 72 -7.54 7.13 21.37
C LYS A 72 -6.69 5.97 21.89
N ARG A 73 -7.17 4.74 21.70
CA ARG A 73 -6.49 3.52 22.15
C ARG A 73 -5.63 2.95 21.02
N PHE A 74 -4.37 2.67 21.34
CA PHE A 74 -3.40 2.07 20.41
C PHE A 74 -2.96 0.67 20.88
N PHE A 75 -3.88 -0.05 21.50
CA PHE A 75 -3.67 -1.40 22.00
C PHE A 75 -4.88 -2.26 21.67
N THR A 76 -4.63 -3.57 21.65
CA THR A 76 -5.59 -4.59 21.26
C THR A 76 -5.92 -5.43 22.47
N MET A 77 -7.19 -5.72 22.68
CA MET A 77 -7.61 -6.62 23.74
C MET A 77 -7.63 -8.08 23.25
N PRO A 78 -7.42 -9.08 24.12
CA PRO A 78 -7.35 -10.49 23.72
C PRO A 78 -8.61 -11.03 23.02
N TYR A 79 -9.79 -10.48 23.33
CA TYR A 79 -11.04 -10.90 22.69
C TYR A 79 -11.08 -10.62 21.17
N VAL A 80 -10.16 -9.79 20.66
CA VAL A 80 -10.06 -9.44 19.24
C VAL A 80 -9.32 -10.53 18.45
N ASP A 81 -8.55 -11.39 19.10
CA ASP A 81 -7.67 -12.37 18.44
C ASP A 81 -8.45 -13.36 17.57
N ARG A 82 -9.64 -13.78 18.02
CA ARG A 82 -10.55 -14.63 17.23
C ARG A 82 -10.91 -13.97 15.89
N PHE A 83 -11.19 -12.67 15.90
CA PHE A 83 -11.56 -11.94 14.68
C PHE A 83 -10.35 -11.71 13.76
N VAL A 84 -9.17 -11.49 14.34
CA VAL A 84 -7.93 -11.40 13.56
C VAL A 84 -7.66 -12.72 12.85
N ARG A 85 -7.82 -13.85 13.54
CA ARG A 85 -7.69 -15.20 12.94
C ARG A 85 -8.66 -15.41 11.79
N LEU A 86 -9.95 -15.17 12.02
CA LEU A 86 -10.99 -15.31 10.99
C LEU A 86 -10.72 -14.44 9.76
N ARG A 87 -10.18 -13.23 9.96
CA ARG A 87 -9.77 -12.36 8.85
C ARG A 87 -8.64 -12.97 8.03
N THR A 88 -7.62 -13.52 8.70
CA THR A 88 -6.48 -14.18 8.05
C THR A 88 -6.94 -15.41 7.26
N GLU A 89 -7.78 -16.26 7.86
CA GLU A 89 -8.37 -17.43 7.19
C GLU A 89 -9.18 -17.02 5.95
N LYS A 90 -9.99 -15.96 6.05
CA LYS A 90 -10.75 -15.42 4.92
C LYS A 90 -9.83 -14.98 3.78
N GLN A 91 -8.74 -14.27 4.09
CA GLN A 91 -7.78 -13.82 3.08
C GLN A 91 -7.06 -14.98 2.40
N ALA A 92 -6.71 -16.03 3.17
CA ALA A 92 -6.12 -17.25 2.62
C ALA A 92 -7.07 -17.97 1.65
N ARG A 93 -8.36 -18.09 1.98
CA ARG A 93 -9.37 -18.68 1.09
C ARG A 93 -9.55 -17.87 -0.20
N ILE A 94 -9.59 -16.54 -0.11
CA ILE A 94 -9.68 -15.67 -1.29
C ILE A 94 -8.47 -15.86 -2.19
N ARG A 95 -7.26 -15.89 -1.60
CA ARG A 95 -6.02 -16.12 -2.34
C ARG A 95 -6.02 -17.47 -3.06
N ALA A 96 -6.36 -18.56 -2.36
CA ALA A 96 -6.42 -19.90 -2.94
C ALA A 96 -7.42 -19.99 -4.11
N ARG A 97 -8.59 -19.35 -3.99
CA ARG A 97 -9.57 -19.28 -5.09
C ARG A 97 -9.02 -18.53 -6.30
N LYS A 98 -8.33 -17.40 -6.08
CA LYS A 98 -7.71 -16.61 -7.15
C LYS A 98 -6.65 -17.42 -7.89
N GLU A 99 -5.77 -18.09 -7.16
CA GLU A 99 -4.71 -18.95 -7.74
C GLU A 99 -5.30 -20.13 -8.52
N SER A 100 -6.33 -20.79 -7.98
CA SER A 100 -7.03 -21.87 -8.68
C SER A 100 -7.67 -21.39 -9.98
N LEU A 101 -8.30 -20.20 -9.95
CA LEU A 101 -8.89 -19.60 -11.15
C LEU A 101 -7.82 -19.24 -12.20
N GLN A 102 -6.69 -18.67 -11.79
CA GLN A 102 -5.57 -18.35 -12.68
C GLN A 102 -5.05 -19.61 -13.37
N LYS A 103 -4.77 -20.67 -12.61
CA LYS A 103 -4.35 -21.98 -13.16
C LYS A 103 -5.38 -22.56 -14.13
N LYS A 104 -6.67 -22.43 -13.84
CA LYS A 104 -7.73 -22.88 -14.76
C LYS A 104 -7.74 -22.07 -16.05
N LYS A 105 -7.59 -20.74 -15.98
CA LYS A 105 -7.53 -19.86 -17.15
C LYS A 105 -6.30 -20.17 -18.00
N GLU A 106 -5.14 -20.38 -17.39
CA GLU A 106 -3.89 -20.77 -18.07
C GLU A 106 -4.07 -22.10 -18.81
N ARG A 107 -4.65 -23.12 -18.17
CA ARG A 107 -4.97 -24.41 -18.81
C ARG A 107 -5.90 -24.25 -20.02
N ILE A 108 -6.96 -23.44 -19.88
CA ILE A 108 -7.89 -23.17 -20.98
C ILE A 108 -7.19 -22.41 -22.11
N LEU A 109 -6.31 -21.47 -21.79
CA LEU A 109 -5.54 -20.72 -22.78
C LEU A 109 -4.56 -21.62 -23.55
N GLN A 110 -3.84 -22.49 -22.85
CA GLN A 110 -2.94 -23.48 -23.46
C GLN A 110 -3.70 -24.46 -24.35
N ALA A 111 -4.90 -24.88 -23.96
CA ALA A 111 -5.74 -25.75 -24.78
C ALA A 111 -6.24 -25.07 -26.07
N LYS A 112 -6.54 -23.76 -26.02
CA LYS A 112 -6.98 -22.98 -27.19
C LYS A 112 -5.82 -22.59 -28.11
N PHE A 113 -4.66 -22.29 -27.53
CA PHE A 113 -3.48 -21.80 -28.24
C PHE A 113 -2.26 -22.67 -27.89
N PRO A 114 -2.17 -23.88 -28.47
CA PRO A 114 -1.11 -24.85 -28.13
C PRO A 114 0.31 -24.38 -28.49
N HIS A 115 0.46 -23.48 -29.48
CA HIS A 115 1.75 -22.87 -29.84
C HIS A 115 2.35 -22.02 -28.72
N LEU A 116 1.53 -21.36 -27.88
CA LEU A 116 2.01 -20.61 -26.70
C LEU A 116 2.74 -21.51 -25.69
N SER A 117 2.45 -22.82 -25.70
CA SER A 117 3.10 -23.80 -24.83
C SER A 117 4.47 -24.24 -25.36
N GLN A 118 4.76 -24.03 -26.65
CA GLN A 118 6.04 -24.32 -27.28
C GLN A 118 7.03 -23.17 -27.04
N ASP A 119 6.57 -21.92 -27.15
CA ASP A 119 7.38 -20.72 -26.88
C ASP A 119 7.82 -20.60 -25.42
N GLN A 120 6.99 -21.04 -24.46
CA GLN A 120 7.39 -21.09 -23.05
C GLN A 120 8.47 -22.14 -22.77
N LYS A 121 8.55 -23.23 -23.55
CA LYS A 121 9.56 -24.28 -23.38
C LYS A 121 10.89 -23.92 -24.01
N SER A 122 10.87 -23.22 -25.15
CA SER A 122 12.08 -22.76 -25.85
C SER A 122 12.78 -21.59 -25.14
N SER A 123 12.04 -20.75 -24.40
CA SER A 123 12.59 -19.62 -23.63
C SER A 123 13.15 -19.99 -22.24
N THR A 124 12.97 -21.24 -21.80
CA THR A 124 13.56 -21.80 -20.56
C THR A 124 14.83 -22.64 -20.80
N VAL A 125 15.31 -22.73 -22.04
CA VAL A 125 16.63 -23.30 -22.40
C VAL A 125 17.62 -22.16 -22.60
#